data_AF-A0A2R5L0W9-F1
#
_entry.id   AF-A0A2R5L0W9-F1
#
_cell.length_a   1.000
_cell.length_b   1.000
_cell.length_c   1.000
_cell.angle_alpha   90.00
_cell.angle_beta   90.00
_cell.angle_gamma   90.00
#
_symmetry.space_group_name_H-M   'P 1'
#
loop_
_entity.id
_entity.type
_entity.pdbx_description
1 polymer ?
#
loop_
_entity_poly.entity_id
_entity_poly.type
_entity_poly.pdbx_seq_one_letter_code
_entity_poly.pdbx_strand_id
1 'polypeptide(L)'
;RISNGGRGRQVFLLPSLFKEGSSVSLTFTVDDKPDRFYFNLQSSGSSSCTVALHCNPRIAKKVVVLNSFEQGSWQQEQRHKLPGFKAGTHNTIMIVCQQSEYKLVMNGRAWHSFDHRVTPNCVSHLVCDGDMTVTSVTATQPPVCPGVAEVDWEGVGGHLVRVAGGAGGVTWGLSNDCHIYTYTGGRGGGPYKGVAGVTSHGLVHPESDVVHDYVWENNRWNPLTGFSARGLPTDRPGRTEHNRPILPLTREEVKLPSRHWAWTSDWSVDFHPPGGCDSEGWQHATDFPLTFHVHCYLTDLVRRRRWKRRRRVSTTGPWMQLGRTPLVHVDVASRRSSDGSIPVWGVSVSGEVLLRTGVTPTC
;
A
#
# COMPACT_ATOMS: atom_id res chain seq x y z
N ARG A 1 -18.41 2.63 27.93
CA ARG A 1 -19.22 3.58 28.72
C ARG A 1 -18.39 3.97 29.92
N ILE A 2 -17.85 5.19 29.95
CA ILE A 2 -17.08 5.71 31.10
C ILE A 2 -18.03 6.64 31.84
N SER A 3 -18.37 6.34 33.09
CA SER A 3 -19.29 7.14 33.92
C SER A 3 -18.55 7.64 35.15
N ASN A 4 -18.26 8.95 35.18
CA ASN A 4 -17.84 9.66 36.39
C ASN A 4 -18.89 10.74 36.66
N GLY A 5 -19.72 10.57 37.68
CA GLY A 5 -20.78 11.51 38.07
C GLY A 5 -20.31 12.57 39.06
N GLY A 6 -19.20 13.26 38.78
CA GLY A 6 -18.63 14.28 39.66
C GLY A 6 -18.79 15.71 39.11
N ARG A 7 -18.99 16.69 40.00
CA ARG A 7 -18.85 18.13 39.69
C ARG A 7 -17.37 18.51 39.58
N GLY A 8 -17.01 19.35 38.61
CA GLY A 8 -15.64 19.82 38.37
C GLY A 8 -14.98 19.20 37.13
N ARG A 9 -13.67 19.46 36.97
CA ARG A 9 -12.88 19.04 35.80
C ARG A 9 -12.85 17.51 35.67
N GLN A 10 -13.44 17.00 34.60
CA GLN A 10 -13.50 15.59 34.26
C GLN A 10 -12.61 15.29 33.06
N VAL A 11 -11.80 14.24 33.16
CA VAL A 11 -10.83 13.84 32.15
C VAL A 11 -11.15 12.42 31.69
N PHE A 12 -11.35 12.25 30.39
CA PHE A 12 -11.64 10.97 29.76
C PHE A 12 -10.53 10.63 28.78
N LEU A 13 -9.89 9.47 28.99
CA LEU A 13 -8.92 8.93 28.05
C LEU A 13 -9.64 8.41 26.81
N LEU A 14 -9.17 8.79 25.63
CA LEU A 14 -9.67 8.25 24.36
C LEU A 14 -8.93 6.95 24.03
N PRO A 15 -9.62 5.92 23.50
CA PRO A 15 -9.10 4.55 23.42
C PRO A 15 -7.94 4.35 22.43
N SER A 16 -7.64 5.33 21.57
CA SER A 16 -6.54 5.32 20.60
C SER A 16 -6.35 6.72 19.99
N LEU A 17 -5.38 6.89 19.07
CA LEU A 17 -5.16 8.14 18.33
C LEU A 17 -6.48 8.63 17.72
N PHE A 18 -6.85 9.88 18.02
CA PHE A 18 -7.99 10.52 17.38
C PHE A 18 -7.62 10.89 15.94
N LYS A 19 -8.29 10.30 14.95
CA LYS A 19 -7.94 10.42 13.53
C LYS A 19 -9.20 10.58 12.68
N GLU A 20 -9.03 10.73 11.38
CA GLU A 20 -10.16 10.77 10.45
C GLU A 20 -11.11 9.58 10.66
N GLY A 21 -12.41 9.90 10.77
CA GLY A 21 -13.49 8.96 11.06
C GLY A 21 -13.70 8.66 12.55
N SER A 22 -12.81 9.09 13.44
CA SER A 22 -13.03 9.00 14.89
C SER A 22 -14.14 9.97 15.29
N SER A 23 -14.94 9.60 16.28
CA SER A 23 -15.86 10.54 16.92
C SER A 23 -15.92 10.34 18.42
N VAL A 24 -16.25 11.40 19.14
CA VAL A 24 -16.58 11.35 20.55
C VAL A 24 -17.95 11.96 20.76
N SER A 25 -18.84 11.20 21.39
CA SER A 25 -20.17 11.61 21.79
C SER A 25 -20.22 11.73 23.30
N LEU A 26 -20.74 12.86 23.76
CA LEU A 26 -20.95 13.18 25.15
C LEU A 26 -22.43 13.48 25.37
N THR A 27 -22.95 12.95 26.46
CA THR A 27 -24.27 13.26 26.99
C THR A 27 -24.11 13.94 28.33
N PHE A 28 -24.76 15.08 28.53
CA PHE A 28 -24.59 15.92 29.71
C PHE A 28 -25.87 16.68 30.04
N THR A 29 -26.00 17.08 31.30
CA THR A 29 -27.05 18.00 31.77
C THR A 29 -26.41 19.34 32.11
N VAL A 30 -27.02 20.44 31.68
CA VAL A 30 -26.58 21.79 32.07
C VAL A 30 -27.08 22.07 33.49
N ASP A 31 -26.22 22.59 34.37
CA ASP A 31 -26.59 22.86 35.76
C ASP A 31 -27.64 23.99 35.87
N ASP A 32 -28.28 24.14 37.05
CA ASP A 32 -29.43 25.04 37.24
C ASP A 32 -29.09 26.54 37.14
N LYS A 33 -27.83 26.92 37.38
CA LYS A 33 -27.34 28.31 37.35
C LYS A 33 -26.06 28.44 36.53
N PRO A 34 -26.10 28.19 35.20
CA PRO A 34 -24.90 28.07 34.40
C PRO A 34 -24.41 29.45 33.92
N ASP A 35 -23.12 29.73 34.12
CA ASP A 35 -22.42 30.81 33.41
C ASP A 35 -21.78 30.25 32.13
N ARG A 36 -20.91 29.25 32.28
CA ARG A 36 -20.18 28.66 31.16
C ARG A 36 -19.64 27.26 31.48
N PHE A 37 -19.37 26.52 30.41
CA PHE A 37 -18.72 25.23 30.49
C PHE A 37 -17.95 24.95 29.21
N TYR A 38 -17.05 23.96 29.21
CA TYR A 38 -16.28 23.63 28.02
C TYR A 38 -16.01 22.14 27.85
N PHE A 39 -15.75 21.79 26.59
CA PHE A 39 -15.25 20.50 26.15
C PHE A 39 -13.95 20.73 25.39
N ASN A 40 -12.87 20.06 25.79
CA ASN A 40 -11.58 20.17 25.15
C ASN A 40 -11.14 18.83 24.58
N LEU A 41 -10.71 18.81 23.33
CA LEU A 41 -9.88 17.75 22.77
C LEU A 41 -8.41 18.11 23.01
N GLN A 42 -7.77 17.40 23.94
CA GLN A 42 -6.44 17.72 24.48
C GLN A 42 -5.41 16.63 24.16
N SER A 43 -4.14 17.04 24.08
CA SER A 43 -3.02 16.12 23.86
C SER A 43 -2.57 15.36 25.11
N SER A 44 -2.97 15.81 26.30
CA SER A 44 -2.82 15.08 27.56
C SER A 44 -3.90 15.49 28.57
N GLY A 45 -3.94 14.83 29.72
CA GLY A 45 -4.81 15.23 30.84
C GLY A 45 -4.33 16.48 31.61
N SER A 46 -3.23 17.13 31.19
CA SER A 46 -2.68 18.33 31.86
C SER A 46 -3.43 19.62 31.46
N SER A 47 -3.42 20.64 32.32
CA SER A 47 -3.96 21.97 32.01
C SER A 47 -3.07 22.79 31.08
N SER A 48 -1.78 22.45 30.95
CA SER A 48 -0.78 23.16 30.15
C SER A 48 -0.52 22.55 28.77
N CYS A 49 -1.36 21.60 28.33
CA CYS A 49 -1.16 20.89 27.07
C CYS A 49 -1.85 21.56 25.88
N THR A 50 -1.52 21.09 24.68
CA THR A 50 -2.18 21.52 23.45
C THR A 50 -3.66 21.16 23.47
N VAL A 51 -4.51 22.13 23.14
CA VAL A 51 -5.95 21.93 22.94
C VAL A 51 -6.24 22.07 21.45
N ALA A 52 -6.48 20.95 20.77
CA ALA A 52 -6.76 20.93 19.34
C ALA A 52 -8.14 21.53 19.01
N LEU A 53 -9.11 21.32 19.92
CA LEU A 53 -10.43 21.93 19.85
C LEU A 53 -10.92 22.26 21.26
N HIS A 54 -11.20 23.53 21.51
CA HIS A 54 -11.91 24.04 22.67
C HIS A 54 -13.30 24.46 22.24
N CYS A 55 -14.33 23.84 22.81
CA CYS A 55 -15.72 24.22 22.61
C CYS A 55 -16.28 24.75 23.93
N ASN A 56 -16.53 26.06 24.01
CA ASN A 56 -16.95 26.75 25.23
C ASN A 56 -18.29 27.47 25.07
N PRO A 57 -19.41 26.79 25.37
CA PRO A 57 -20.69 27.45 25.59
C PRO A 57 -20.63 28.43 26.76
N ARG A 58 -21.00 29.68 26.49
CA ARG A 58 -21.14 30.77 27.45
C ARG A 58 -22.62 31.15 27.51
N ILE A 59 -23.34 30.59 28.48
CA ILE A 59 -24.81 30.63 28.53
C ILE A 59 -25.32 32.05 28.73
N ALA A 60 -24.73 32.80 29.68
CA ALA A 60 -25.09 34.19 29.93
C ALA A 60 -24.95 35.09 28.70
N LYS A 61 -23.96 34.81 27.84
CA LYS A 61 -23.67 35.56 26.61
C LYS A 61 -24.37 35.01 25.37
N LYS A 62 -25.11 33.89 25.49
CA LYS A 62 -25.80 33.21 24.39
C LYS A 62 -24.92 32.86 23.18
N VAL A 63 -23.64 32.56 23.44
CA VAL A 63 -22.67 32.19 22.40
C VAL A 63 -21.91 30.92 22.76
N VAL A 64 -21.39 30.25 21.75
CA VAL A 64 -20.35 29.23 21.89
C VAL A 64 -19.07 29.77 21.25
N VAL A 65 -17.96 29.63 21.95
CA VAL A 65 -16.64 29.94 21.43
C VAL A 65 -15.93 28.66 21.03
N LEU A 66 -15.44 28.59 19.80
CA LEU A 66 -14.53 27.56 19.32
C LEU A 66 -13.12 28.15 19.20
N ASN A 67 -12.10 27.42 19.67
CA ASN A 67 -10.72 27.86 19.57
C ASN A 67 -9.74 26.67 19.66
N SER A 68 -8.44 26.94 19.47
CA SER A 68 -7.34 26.04 19.82
C SER A 68 -6.38 26.73 20.80
N PHE A 69 -5.64 25.94 21.57
CA PHE A 69 -4.57 26.42 22.44
C PHE A 69 -3.28 25.71 22.07
N GLU A 70 -2.30 26.48 21.61
CA GLU A 70 -1.06 25.99 20.98
C GLU A 70 0.11 26.83 21.48
N GLN A 71 1.24 26.18 21.77
CA GLN A 71 2.47 26.83 22.19
C GLN A 71 2.27 27.83 23.37
N GLY A 72 1.38 27.49 24.31
CA GLY A 72 1.11 28.32 25.49
C GLY A 72 0.14 29.48 25.26
N SER A 73 -0.52 29.58 24.09
CA SER A 73 -1.43 30.68 23.77
C SER A 73 -2.73 30.23 23.11
N TRP A 74 -3.83 30.93 23.44
CA TRP A 74 -5.10 30.79 22.74
C TRP A 74 -5.00 31.43 21.36
N GLN A 75 -5.50 30.73 20.36
CA GLN A 75 -5.51 31.22 18.98
C GLN A 75 -6.75 32.10 18.71
N GLN A 76 -7.07 32.36 17.44
CA GLN A 76 -8.21 33.21 17.07
C GLN A 76 -9.55 32.55 17.43
N GLU A 77 -10.37 33.20 18.27
CA GLU A 77 -11.71 32.73 18.63
C GLU A 77 -12.66 32.75 17.42
N GLN A 78 -13.42 31.66 17.23
CA GLN A 78 -14.64 31.64 16.39
C GLN A 78 -15.87 31.67 17.30
N ARG A 79 -16.81 32.59 17.06
CA ARG A 79 -17.99 32.79 17.92
C ARG A 79 -19.27 32.47 17.18
N HIS A 80 -20.08 31.59 17.76
CA HIS A 80 -21.29 31.07 17.15
C HIS A 80 -22.49 31.19 18.09
N LYS A 81 -23.71 31.14 17.54
CA LYS A 81 -24.95 31.20 18.32
C LYS A 81 -25.12 29.93 19.16
N LEU A 82 -25.55 30.10 20.42
CA LEU A 82 -25.80 28.98 21.34
C LEU A 82 -26.88 28.00 20.80
N PRO A 83 -26.61 26.68 20.70
CA PRO A 83 -27.54 25.69 20.14
C PRO A 83 -28.62 25.25 21.15
N GLY A 84 -29.30 26.21 21.77
CA GLY A 84 -30.47 25.94 22.62
C GLY A 84 -30.18 25.35 24.00
N PHE A 85 -28.91 25.32 24.43
CA PHE A 85 -28.54 24.93 25.80
C PHE A 85 -29.15 25.88 26.84
N LYS A 86 -29.84 25.31 27.83
CA LYS A 86 -30.51 26.04 28.93
C LYS A 86 -30.29 25.30 30.25
N ALA A 87 -30.41 26.01 31.35
CA ALA A 87 -30.37 25.42 32.69
C ALA A 87 -31.31 24.20 32.81
N GLY A 88 -30.82 23.12 33.42
CA GLY A 88 -31.56 21.88 33.65
C GLY A 88 -31.78 20.99 32.42
N THR A 89 -31.37 21.42 31.22
CA THR A 89 -31.61 20.62 30.00
C THR A 89 -30.61 19.50 29.82
N HIS A 90 -31.10 18.35 29.35
CA HIS A 90 -30.28 17.21 28.95
C HIS A 90 -29.92 17.31 27.47
N ASN A 91 -28.63 17.18 27.15
CA ASN A 91 -28.09 17.47 25.83
C ASN A 91 -27.06 16.45 25.39
N THR A 92 -26.83 16.42 24.08
CA THR A 92 -25.76 15.64 23.45
C THR A 92 -24.90 16.52 22.56
N ILE A 93 -23.59 16.26 22.59
CA ILE A 93 -22.62 16.79 21.63
C ILE A 93 -21.85 15.61 21.05
N MET A 94 -21.74 15.55 19.73
CA MET A 94 -20.87 14.62 19.02
C MET A 94 -19.87 15.42 18.20
N ILE A 95 -18.59 15.14 18.39
CA ILE A 95 -17.47 15.73 17.66
C ILE A 95 -16.91 14.64 16.75
N VAL A 96 -17.02 14.84 15.44
CA VAL A 96 -16.55 13.90 14.42
C VAL A 96 -15.29 14.48 13.78
N CYS A 97 -14.19 13.72 13.79
CA CYS A 97 -12.97 14.09 13.09
C CYS A 97 -13.11 13.74 11.60
N GLN A 98 -13.12 14.73 10.74
CA GLN A 98 -13.03 14.55 9.28
C GLN A 98 -11.61 14.85 8.81
N GLN A 99 -11.39 14.73 7.49
CA GLN A 99 -10.07 14.91 6.88
C GLN A 99 -9.46 16.30 7.17
N SER A 100 -10.26 17.38 7.10
CA SER A 100 -9.78 18.77 7.25
C SER A 100 -10.37 19.53 8.44
N GLU A 101 -11.41 19.00 9.10
CA GLU A 101 -12.15 19.70 10.15
C GLU A 101 -12.73 18.75 11.22
N TYR A 102 -13.08 19.32 12.37
CA TYR A 102 -14.00 18.70 13.31
C TYR A 102 -15.44 19.13 12.99
N LYS A 103 -16.35 18.18 12.76
CA LYS A 103 -17.79 18.46 12.70
C LYS A 103 -18.43 18.32 14.07
N LEU A 104 -19.14 19.35 14.49
CA LEU A 104 -19.90 19.37 15.74
C LEU A 104 -21.39 19.18 15.47
N VAL A 105 -21.94 18.11 16.04
CA VAL A 105 -23.35 17.75 16.00
C VAL A 105 -23.92 17.93 17.40
N MET A 106 -24.95 18.76 17.55
CA MET A 106 -25.57 19.10 18.83
C MET A 106 -27.00 18.58 18.82
N ASN A 107 -27.39 17.76 19.79
CA ASN A 107 -28.74 17.19 19.90
C ASN A 107 -29.21 16.51 18.59
N GLY A 108 -28.31 15.74 17.97
CA GLY A 108 -28.56 15.02 16.72
C GLY A 108 -28.62 15.88 15.45
N ARG A 109 -28.40 17.20 15.55
CA ARG A 109 -28.42 18.12 14.41
C ARG A 109 -27.01 18.67 14.14
N ALA A 110 -26.60 18.69 12.88
CA ALA A 110 -25.37 19.35 12.48
C ALA A 110 -25.43 20.83 12.88
N TRP A 111 -24.38 21.34 13.55
CA TRP A 111 -24.35 22.69 14.09
C TRP A 111 -23.28 23.55 13.45
N HIS A 112 -22.00 23.19 13.59
CA HIS A 112 -20.87 23.90 12.98
C HIS A 112 -19.69 22.96 12.76
N SER A 113 -18.71 23.40 11.99
CA SER A 113 -17.40 22.77 11.88
C SER A 113 -16.28 23.69 12.36
N PHE A 114 -15.14 23.12 12.66
CA PHE A 114 -13.92 23.82 13.06
C PHE A 114 -12.73 23.21 12.31
N ASP A 115 -12.10 23.98 11.43
CA ASP A 115 -10.93 23.53 10.68
C ASP A 115 -9.79 23.11 11.61
N HIS A 116 -9.07 22.05 11.22
CA HIS A 116 -7.93 21.57 11.99
C HIS A 116 -6.82 22.61 12.00
N ARG A 117 -6.55 23.20 13.17
CA ARG A 117 -5.34 24.02 13.41
C ARG A 117 -4.18 23.18 13.94
N VAL A 118 -4.52 22.11 14.67
CA VAL A 118 -3.59 21.11 15.21
C VAL A 118 -3.92 19.76 14.59
N THR A 119 -2.89 18.97 14.27
CA THR A 119 -3.06 17.60 13.79
C THR A 119 -3.88 16.77 14.78
N PRO A 120 -5.03 16.18 14.37
CA PRO A 120 -5.91 15.44 15.27
C PRO A 120 -5.25 14.29 16.02
N ASN A 121 -4.24 13.66 15.40
CA ASN A 121 -3.52 12.52 15.96
C ASN A 121 -2.83 12.82 17.31
N CYS A 122 -2.61 14.10 17.66
CA CYS A 122 -2.07 14.43 18.98
C CYS A 122 -3.12 14.32 20.10
N VAL A 123 -4.41 14.30 19.78
CA VAL A 123 -5.50 14.27 20.76
C VAL A 123 -5.60 12.88 21.38
N SER A 124 -5.54 12.85 22.71
CA SER A 124 -5.63 11.63 23.51
C SER A 124 -6.68 11.73 24.63
N HIS A 125 -7.14 12.94 24.96
CA HIS A 125 -8.06 13.18 26.07
C HIS A 125 -9.24 14.06 25.65
N LEU A 126 -10.43 13.73 26.15
CA LEU A 126 -11.56 14.65 26.25
C LEU A 126 -11.58 15.21 27.67
N VAL A 127 -11.57 16.53 27.82
CA VAL A 127 -11.68 17.20 29.11
C VAL A 127 -12.92 18.08 29.15
N CYS A 128 -13.78 17.82 30.13
CA CYS A 128 -15.02 18.57 30.34
C CYS A 128 -14.96 19.28 31.69
N ASP A 129 -15.44 20.52 31.76
CA ASP A 129 -15.42 21.30 33.00
C ASP A 129 -16.41 22.49 32.95
N GLY A 130 -16.69 23.09 34.10
CA GLY A 130 -17.66 24.16 34.29
C GLY A 130 -19.05 23.67 34.67
N ASP A 131 -20.07 24.48 34.39
CA ASP A 131 -21.45 24.32 34.89
C ASP A 131 -22.27 23.25 34.11
N MET A 132 -21.75 22.02 34.11
CA MET A 132 -22.43 20.85 33.55
C MET A 132 -22.18 19.60 34.39
N THR A 133 -23.10 18.64 34.26
CA THR A 133 -22.92 17.28 34.76
C THR A 133 -22.86 16.30 33.57
N VAL A 134 -21.70 15.68 33.36
CA VAL A 134 -21.51 14.63 32.34
C VAL A 134 -22.21 13.34 32.78
N THR A 135 -23.03 12.78 31.91
CA THR A 135 -23.75 11.52 32.16
C THR A 135 -23.07 10.34 31.46
N SER A 136 -22.62 10.52 30.23
CA SER A 136 -21.91 9.47 29.51
C SER A 136 -21.00 10.01 28.43
N VAL A 137 -19.84 9.37 28.29
CA VAL A 137 -18.93 9.54 27.15
C VAL A 137 -18.82 8.23 26.38
N THR A 138 -18.94 8.34 25.07
CA THR A 138 -18.74 7.26 24.11
C THR A 138 -17.81 7.76 23.02
N ALA A 139 -16.60 7.21 22.95
CA ALA A 139 -15.72 7.40 21.81
C ALA A 139 -15.91 6.23 20.84
N THR A 140 -16.11 6.53 19.57
CA THR A 140 -16.11 5.54 18.48
C THR A 140 -14.92 5.83 17.58
N GLN A 141 -14.20 4.79 17.22
CA GLN A 141 -13.22 4.88 16.15
C GLN A 141 -13.94 4.67 14.81
N PRO A 142 -13.36 5.09 13.67
CA PRO A 142 -13.81 4.53 12.41
C PRO A 142 -13.75 3.01 12.56
N PRO A 143 -14.68 2.25 11.94
CA PRO A 143 -14.57 0.80 11.95
C PRO A 143 -13.13 0.45 11.59
N VAL A 144 -12.41 -0.11 12.58
CA VAL A 144 -11.11 -0.71 12.33
C VAL A 144 -11.45 -1.76 11.29
N CYS A 145 -10.88 -1.67 10.09
CA CYS A 145 -10.94 -2.78 9.15
C CYS A 145 -10.53 -4.01 9.95
N PRO A 146 -11.42 -4.99 10.22
CA PRO A 146 -10.99 -6.19 10.90
C PRO A 146 -10.01 -6.86 9.94
N GLY A 147 -8.70 -6.73 10.21
CA GLY A 147 -7.69 -7.23 9.29
C GLY A 147 -6.43 -6.38 9.18
N VAL A 148 -5.80 -6.03 10.31
CA VAL A 148 -4.35 -5.77 10.29
C VAL A 148 -3.63 -6.56 11.38
N ALA A 149 -4.33 -6.90 12.48
CA ALA A 149 -3.74 -7.69 13.56
C ALA A 149 -3.75 -9.23 13.34
N GLU A 150 -4.40 -9.73 12.28
CA GLU A 150 -4.47 -11.17 11.91
C GLU A 150 -4.47 -11.37 10.39
N VAL A 151 -3.60 -10.68 9.64
CA VAL A 151 -3.47 -10.94 8.19
C VAL A 151 -2.03 -11.28 7.89
N ASP A 152 -1.65 -12.51 8.24
CA ASP A 152 -0.39 -13.07 7.79
C ASP A 152 -0.49 -13.45 6.32
N TRP A 153 0.62 -13.26 5.59
CA TRP A 153 0.74 -13.78 4.23
C TRP A 153 0.73 -15.31 4.28
N GLU A 154 -0.34 -15.90 3.76
CA GLU A 154 -0.41 -17.34 3.61
C GLU A 154 0.01 -17.77 2.21
N GLY A 155 0.93 -18.73 2.13
CA GLY A 155 1.32 -19.34 0.86
C GLY A 155 0.18 -20.18 0.27
N VAL A 156 -0.24 -19.84 -0.93
CA VAL A 156 -1.28 -20.58 -1.69
C VAL A 156 -0.66 -21.68 -2.57
N GLY A 157 0.61 -21.52 -2.97
CA GLY A 157 1.33 -22.41 -3.89
C GLY A 157 1.34 -21.90 -5.34
N GLY A 158 2.21 -22.48 -6.17
CA GLY A 158 2.46 -22.06 -7.56
C GLY A 158 3.62 -21.09 -7.77
N HIS A 159 3.83 -20.63 -9.00
CA HIS A 159 4.90 -19.70 -9.40
C HIS A 159 4.43 -18.70 -10.47
N LEU A 160 3.93 -17.54 -10.01
CA LEU A 160 3.45 -16.46 -10.87
C LEU A 160 4.23 -15.17 -10.63
N VAL A 161 4.31 -14.33 -11.65
CA VAL A 161 5.00 -13.04 -11.61
C VAL A 161 4.06 -11.87 -11.41
N ARG A 162 2.79 -12.05 -11.78
CA ARG A 162 1.70 -11.10 -11.51
C ARG A 162 0.42 -11.86 -11.22
N VAL A 163 -0.44 -11.24 -10.43
CA VAL A 163 -1.76 -11.76 -10.08
C VAL A 163 -2.76 -10.61 -10.15
N ALA A 164 -3.94 -10.86 -10.71
CA ALA A 164 -5.04 -9.91 -10.80
C ALA A 164 -6.30 -10.56 -10.21
N GLY A 165 -6.88 -9.91 -9.20
CA GLY A 165 -8.14 -10.34 -8.59
C GLY A 165 -9.30 -9.45 -9.04
N GLY A 166 -10.48 -10.03 -9.18
CA GLY A 166 -11.69 -9.31 -9.57
C GLY A 166 -12.94 -9.79 -8.85
N ALA A 167 -14.10 -9.42 -9.40
CA ALA A 167 -15.38 -9.69 -8.78
C ALA A 167 -15.60 -11.19 -8.52
N GLY A 168 -16.29 -11.52 -7.42
CA GLY A 168 -16.68 -12.89 -7.12
C GLY A 168 -15.53 -13.87 -6.87
N GLY A 169 -14.32 -13.38 -6.58
CA GLY A 169 -13.16 -14.23 -6.26
C GLY A 169 -12.38 -14.71 -7.48
N VAL A 170 -12.77 -14.31 -8.70
CA VAL A 170 -12.01 -14.62 -9.92
C VAL A 170 -10.61 -14.03 -9.79
N THR A 171 -9.61 -14.90 -9.84
CA THR A 171 -8.20 -14.52 -9.68
C THR A 171 -7.40 -15.14 -10.81
N TRP A 172 -6.65 -14.31 -11.53
CA TRP A 172 -5.83 -14.71 -12.67
C TRP A 172 -4.36 -14.45 -12.39
N GLY A 173 -3.51 -15.29 -12.94
CA GLY A 173 -2.06 -15.25 -12.81
C GLY A 173 -1.39 -15.11 -14.17
N LEU A 174 -0.20 -14.50 -14.16
CA LEU A 174 0.69 -14.44 -15.31
C LEU A 174 2.07 -14.98 -14.91
N SER A 175 2.65 -15.84 -15.76
CA SER A 175 4.04 -16.32 -15.63
C SER A 175 5.04 -15.43 -16.37
N ASN A 176 6.34 -15.61 -16.12
CA ASN A 176 7.39 -14.84 -16.80
C ASN A 176 7.48 -15.15 -18.30
N ASP A 177 7.12 -16.38 -18.71
CA ASP A 177 7.02 -16.79 -20.11
C ASP A 177 5.66 -16.48 -20.76
N CYS A 178 4.90 -15.56 -20.18
CA CYS A 178 3.66 -14.99 -20.73
C CYS A 178 2.47 -15.96 -20.79
N HIS A 179 2.50 -17.07 -20.06
CA HIS A 179 1.32 -17.94 -19.92
C HIS A 179 0.36 -17.41 -18.85
N ILE A 180 -0.93 -17.59 -19.10
CA ILE A 180 -2.00 -17.18 -18.20
C ILE A 180 -2.55 -18.37 -17.41
N TYR A 181 -2.92 -18.10 -16.16
CA TYR A 181 -3.46 -19.08 -15.25
C TYR A 181 -4.72 -18.54 -14.57
N THR A 182 -5.70 -19.40 -14.29
CA THR A 182 -6.81 -19.09 -13.40
C THR A 182 -6.65 -19.81 -12.06
N TYR A 183 -7.01 -19.13 -10.98
CA TYR A 183 -7.01 -19.71 -9.66
C TYR A 183 -8.21 -20.66 -9.51
N THR A 184 -7.94 -21.87 -9.00
CA THR A 184 -8.97 -22.92 -8.90
C THR A 184 -9.60 -23.01 -7.50
N GLY A 185 -9.28 -22.08 -6.59
CA GLY A 185 -9.86 -22.04 -5.24
C GLY A 185 -9.18 -22.95 -4.21
N GLY A 186 -8.16 -23.71 -4.62
CA GLY A 186 -7.42 -24.63 -3.74
C GLY A 186 -6.12 -24.05 -3.18
N ARG A 187 -5.39 -24.85 -2.41
CA ARG A 187 -4.04 -24.53 -1.92
C ARG A 187 -3.10 -25.73 -2.03
N GLY A 188 -1.80 -25.44 -2.00
CA GLY A 188 -0.74 -26.45 -1.97
C GLY A 188 0.03 -26.57 -3.28
N GLY A 189 0.77 -27.67 -3.42
CA GLY A 189 1.73 -27.82 -4.52
C GLY A 189 3.08 -27.13 -4.27
N GLY A 190 4.06 -27.39 -5.15
CA GLY A 190 5.41 -26.87 -5.01
C GLY A 190 6.04 -27.24 -3.65
N PRO A 191 6.43 -26.26 -2.81
CA PRO A 191 7.04 -26.51 -1.50
C PRO A 191 6.09 -27.20 -0.49
N TYR A 192 4.77 -27.15 -0.70
CA TYR A 192 3.76 -27.76 0.18
C TYR A 192 3.35 -29.18 -0.26
N LYS A 193 3.97 -29.72 -1.32
CA LYS A 193 3.63 -31.04 -1.86
C LYS A 193 3.82 -32.13 -0.80
N GLY A 194 2.73 -32.82 -0.44
CA GLY A 194 2.74 -33.94 0.51
C GLY A 194 2.47 -33.55 1.97
N VAL A 195 2.19 -32.27 2.26
CA VAL A 195 1.77 -31.84 3.60
C VAL A 195 0.28 -32.09 3.77
N ALA A 196 -0.07 -33.05 4.63
CA ALA A 196 -1.45 -33.42 4.94
C ALA A 196 -2.20 -32.21 5.55
N GLY A 197 -3.45 -32.00 5.12
CA GLY A 197 -4.29 -30.89 5.60
C GLY A 197 -4.04 -29.53 4.93
N VAL A 198 -2.97 -29.38 4.15
CA VAL A 198 -2.64 -28.11 3.44
C VAL A 198 -2.94 -28.19 1.94
N THR A 199 -2.90 -29.40 1.37
CA THR A 199 -3.08 -29.59 -0.08
C THR A 199 -4.53 -29.89 -0.44
N SER A 200 -5.14 -29.05 -1.28
CA SER A 200 -6.46 -29.28 -1.85
C SER A 200 -6.41 -30.35 -2.94
N HIS A 201 -6.89 -31.55 -2.62
CA HIS A 201 -6.95 -32.66 -3.58
C HIS A 201 -7.83 -32.30 -4.80
N GLY A 202 -7.36 -32.63 -6.00
CA GLY A 202 -8.07 -32.37 -7.27
C GLY A 202 -7.94 -30.94 -7.81
N LEU A 203 -7.39 -30.00 -7.01
CA LEU A 203 -7.24 -28.59 -7.41
C LEU A 203 -5.78 -28.18 -7.64
N VAL A 204 -4.82 -29.10 -7.54
CA VAL A 204 -3.39 -28.84 -7.76
C VAL A 204 -2.97 -29.32 -9.15
N HIS A 205 -2.45 -28.40 -9.96
CA HIS A 205 -2.10 -28.63 -11.35
C HIS A 205 -0.59 -28.46 -11.59
N PRO A 206 -0.02 -29.13 -12.61
CA PRO A 206 1.34 -28.87 -13.06
C PRO A 206 1.50 -27.44 -13.58
N GLU A 207 2.60 -26.81 -13.23
CA GLU A 207 2.94 -25.46 -13.62
C GLU A 207 4.43 -25.39 -13.98
N SER A 208 4.75 -24.64 -15.03
CA SER A 208 6.13 -24.37 -15.38
C SER A 208 6.28 -22.93 -15.85
N ASP A 209 7.40 -22.32 -15.52
CA ASP A 209 7.73 -20.97 -15.95
C ASP A 209 9.18 -20.93 -16.44
N VAL A 210 9.45 -20.11 -17.46
CA VAL A 210 10.76 -19.95 -18.07
C VAL A 210 11.24 -18.52 -17.86
N VAL A 211 12.44 -18.39 -17.29
CA VAL A 211 13.08 -17.11 -17.00
C VAL A 211 14.39 -17.00 -17.78
N HIS A 212 14.62 -15.81 -18.33
CA HIS A 212 15.89 -15.45 -18.95
C HIS A 212 16.73 -14.67 -17.95
N ASP A 213 17.91 -15.17 -17.63
CA ASP A 213 18.92 -14.44 -16.87
C ASP A 213 19.88 -13.74 -17.82
N TYR A 214 20.27 -12.51 -17.47
CA TYR A 214 21.16 -11.68 -18.27
C TYR A 214 22.36 -11.23 -17.43
N VAL A 215 23.56 -11.31 -18.01
CA VAL A 215 24.81 -10.83 -17.42
C VAL A 215 25.54 -9.97 -18.45
N TRP A 216 26.22 -8.93 -17.99
CA TRP A 216 27.02 -8.07 -18.86
C TRP A 216 28.50 -8.40 -18.70
N GLU A 217 29.17 -8.62 -19.82
CA GLU A 217 30.62 -8.65 -19.94
C GLU A 217 31.11 -7.28 -20.39
N ASN A 218 32.13 -6.74 -19.73
CA ASN A 218 32.65 -5.40 -19.98
C ASN A 218 34.12 -5.47 -20.40
N ASN A 219 34.49 -4.77 -21.48
CA ASN A 219 35.87 -4.62 -21.93
C ASN A 219 36.25 -3.14 -22.00
N ARG A 220 37.52 -2.83 -21.69
CA ARG A 220 38.12 -1.51 -21.89
C ARG A 220 39.21 -1.59 -22.96
N TRP A 221 39.27 -0.56 -23.79
CA TRP A 221 40.27 -0.40 -24.84
C TRP A 221 41.63 -0.01 -24.27
N ASN A 222 42.68 -0.63 -24.78
CA ASN A 222 44.07 -0.32 -24.48
C ASN A 222 44.85 -0.13 -25.79
N PRO A 223 45.75 0.86 -25.90
CA PRO A 223 46.54 1.10 -27.12
C PRO A 223 47.36 -0.08 -27.63
N LEU A 224 47.80 -0.97 -26.74
CA LEU A 224 48.69 -2.09 -27.09
C LEU A 224 47.93 -3.38 -27.41
N THR A 225 46.76 -3.59 -26.82
CA THR A 225 46.03 -4.87 -26.87
C THR A 225 44.60 -4.74 -27.41
N GLY A 226 44.16 -3.53 -27.73
CA GLY A 226 42.76 -3.24 -28.04
C GLY A 226 41.84 -3.52 -26.85
N PHE A 227 40.57 -3.84 -27.13
CA PHE A 227 39.56 -4.13 -26.11
C PHE A 227 39.85 -5.43 -25.35
N SER A 228 40.01 -5.34 -24.03
CA SER A 228 40.22 -6.49 -23.16
C SER A 228 39.36 -6.42 -21.89
N ALA A 229 39.18 -7.56 -21.21
CA ALA A 229 38.47 -7.62 -19.93
C ALA A 229 39.24 -6.96 -18.77
N ARG A 230 40.49 -6.53 -18.99
CA ARG A 230 41.28 -5.80 -17.98
C ARG A 230 40.82 -4.34 -17.94
N GLY A 231 40.08 -3.99 -16.89
CA GLY A 231 39.73 -2.61 -16.57
C GLY A 231 40.89 -1.83 -15.94
N LEU A 232 40.68 -0.53 -15.74
CA LEU A 232 41.49 0.30 -14.87
C LEU A 232 41.16 0.02 -13.39
N PRO A 233 42.09 0.23 -12.45
CA PRO A 233 41.81 0.10 -11.01
C PRO A 233 40.66 0.98 -10.51
N THR A 234 40.33 2.04 -11.24
CA THR A 234 39.25 2.99 -10.97
C THR A 234 37.91 2.58 -11.58
N ASP A 235 37.86 1.54 -12.42
CA ASP A 235 36.63 1.11 -13.07
C ASP A 235 35.69 0.48 -12.06
N ARG A 236 34.48 1.04 -11.99
CA ARG A 236 33.43 0.49 -11.12
C ARG A 236 32.86 -0.79 -11.75
N PRO A 237 32.44 -1.78 -10.93
CA PRO A 237 31.61 -2.87 -11.40
C PRO A 237 30.35 -2.31 -12.09
N GLY A 238 30.05 -2.78 -13.30
CA GLY A 238 28.98 -2.23 -14.13
C GLY A 238 27.59 -2.26 -13.45
N ARG A 239 26.77 -1.24 -13.70
CA ARG A 239 25.33 -1.22 -13.36
C ARG A 239 24.62 -2.33 -14.13
N THR A 240 23.93 -3.23 -13.42
CA THR A 240 22.87 -4.06 -14.01
C THR A 240 21.52 -3.43 -13.68
N GLU A 241 20.59 -3.48 -14.65
CA GLU A 241 19.25 -2.91 -14.50
C GLU A 241 18.41 -3.68 -13.45
N HIS A 242 17.58 -2.90 -12.73
CA HIS A 242 16.46 -3.21 -11.84
C HIS A 242 16.33 -4.63 -11.22
N ASN A 243 16.33 -4.66 -9.88
CA ASN A 243 15.91 -5.72 -8.96
C ASN A 243 16.89 -6.85 -8.58
N ARG A 244 18.22 -6.67 -8.71
CA ARG A 244 19.20 -7.56 -8.04
C ARG A 244 20.25 -6.80 -7.24
N PRO A 245 20.82 -7.40 -6.17
CA PRO A 245 21.91 -6.79 -5.41
C PRO A 245 23.12 -6.48 -6.31
N ILE A 246 23.78 -5.37 -5.96
CA ILE A 246 24.93 -4.76 -6.63
C ILE A 246 26.17 -5.65 -6.45
N LEU A 247 26.30 -6.71 -7.24
CA LEU A 247 27.57 -7.43 -7.37
C LEU A 247 27.80 -7.76 -8.85
N PRO A 248 29.04 -7.61 -9.37
CA PRO A 248 29.40 -8.09 -10.70
C PRO A 248 29.30 -9.61 -10.68
N LEU A 249 28.11 -10.15 -10.96
CA LEU A 249 27.97 -11.58 -11.14
C LEU A 249 28.66 -11.95 -12.45
N THR A 250 29.80 -12.60 -12.33
CA THR A 250 30.35 -13.42 -13.41
C THR A 250 29.34 -14.50 -13.78
N ARG A 251 29.46 -15.06 -14.99
CA ARG A 251 28.54 -16.10 -15.49
C ARG A 251 28.52 -17.33 -14.57
N GLU A 252 29.61 -17.55 -13.85
CA GLU A 252 29.87 -18.65 -12.93
C GLU A 252 29.23 -18.43 -11.54
N GLU A 253 28.97 -17.18 -11.14
CA GLU A 253 28.34 -16.85 -9.86
C GLU A 253 26.80 -16.92 -9.91
N VAL A 254 26.21 -16.95 -11.10
CA VAL A 254 24.76 -17.05 -11.26
C VAL A 254 24.27 -18.45 -10.88
N LYS A 255 23.72 -18.57 -9.66
CA LYS A 255 23.14 -19.80 -9.13
C LYS A 255 21.63 -19.85 -9.32
N LEU A 256 21.10 -21.07 -9.42
CA LEU A 256 19.66 -21.32 -9.43
C LEU A 256 19.07 -20.98 -8.05
N PRO A 257 17.88 -20.35 -7.98
CA PRO A 257 17.29 -19.96 -6.69
C PRO A 257 16.92 -21.13 -5.78
N SER A 258 16.61 -22.30 -6.36
CA SER A 258 16.28 -23.51 -5.62
C SER A 258 16.43 -24.76 -6.49
N ARG A 259 16.34 -25.94 -5.87
CA ARG A 259 16.35 -27.25 -6.56
C ARG A 259 15.21 -27.48 -7.56
N HIS A 260 14.16 -26.65 -7.52
CA HIS A 260 13.01 -26.75 -8.43
C HIS A 260 13.27 -26.07 -9.77
N TRP A 261 14.38 -25.33 -9.87
CA TRP A 261 14.85 -24.74 -11.11
C TRP A 261 15.87 -25.65 -11.79
N ALA A 262 15.89 -25.61 -13.11
CA ALA A 262 16.93 -26.22 -13.94
C ALA A 262 17.34 -25.25 -15.05
N TRP A 263 18.63 -25.24 -15.38
CA TRP A 263 19.11 -24.57 -16.59
C TRP A 263 18.61 -25.35 -17.81
N THR A 264 18.03 -24.65 -18.78
CA THR A 264 17.52 -25.23 -20.04
C THR A 264 18.30 -24.76 -21.26
N SER A 265 19.30 -23.90 -21.05
CA SER A 265 20.31 -23.55 -22.04
C SER A 265 21.66 -23.30 -21.38
N ASP A 266 22.69 -23.27 -22.20
CA ASP A 266 23.97 -22.67 -21.83
C ASP A 266 23.94 -21.14 -22.00
N TRP A 267 25.00 -20.49 -21.53
CA TRP A 267 25.23 -19.07 -21.78
C TRP A 267 25.47 -18.85 -23.27
N SER A 268 24.73 -17.90 -23.84
CA SER A 268 24.86 -17.48 -25.23
C SER A 268 24.87 -15.96 -25.32
N VAL A 269 25.50 -15.43 -26.36
CA VAL A 269 25.46 -13.98 -26.64
C VAL A 269 24.03 -13.59 -26.98
N ASP A 270 23.57 -12.49 -26.40
CA ASP A 270 22.30 -11.90 -26.75
C ASP A 270 22.49 -10.80 -27.80
N PHE A 271 22.04 -11.07 -29.02
CA PHE A 271 22.14 -10.15 -30.16
C PHE A 271 21.02 -9.10 -30.23
N HIS A 272 20.11 -9.08 -29.25
CA HIS A 272 19.01 -8.10 -29.20
C HIS A 272 18.92 -7.39 -27.83
N PRO A 273 20.04 -6.80 -27.32
CA PRO A 273 19.97 -5.98 -26.13
C PRO A 273 19.19 -4.69 -26.41
N PRO A 274 18.61 -4.04 -25.39
CA PRO A 274 18.12 -2.68 -25.49
C PRO A 274 19.21 -1.77 -26.08
N GLY A 275 18.86 -1.00 -27.11
CA GLY A 275 19.80 -0.18 -27.88
C GLY A 275 20.56 -0.92 -28.98
N GLY A 276 20.32 -2.23 -29.18
CA GLY A 276 20.97 -3.05 -30.22
C GLY A 276 22.44 -3.35 -29.94
N CYS A 277 23.08 -4.15 -30.78
CA CYS A 277 24.52 -4.43 -30.73
C CYS A 277 25.07 -4.70 -32.13
N ASP A 278 26.39 -4.73 -32.27
CA ASP A 278 27.04 -5.14 -33.51
C ASP A 278 26.89 -6.66 -33.78
N SER A 279 27.44 -7.12 -34.91
CA SER A 279 27.38 -8.53 -35.34
C SER A 279 28.05 -9.50 -34.37
N GLU A 280 28.91 -9.01 -33.48
CA GLU A 280 29.64 -9.79 -32.48
C GLU A 280 28.99 -9.68 -31.08
N GLY A 281 27.89 -8.93 -30.97
CA GLY A 281 27.13 -8.75 -29.73
C GLY A 281 27.61 -7.63 -28.82
N TRP A 282 28.50 -6.74 -29.31
CA TRP A 282 29.02 -5.63 -28.51
C TRP A 282 28.20 -4.35 -28.68
N GLN A 283 28.11 -3.60 -27.59
CA GLN A 283 27.74 -2.19 -27.59
C GLN A 283 28.96 -1.39 -27.15
N HIS A 284 29.16 -0.20 -27.69
CA HIS A 284 30.33 0.64 -27.48
C HIS A 284 29.94 1.95 -26.79
N ALA A 285 30.87 2.53 -26.05
CA ALA A 285 30.72 3.88 -25.46
C ALA A 285 32.10 4.50 -25.22
N THR A 286 32.12 5.83 -25.04
CA THR A 286 33.32 6.57 -24.66
C THR A 286 33.77 6.26 -23.23
N ASP A 287 32.85 5.94 -22.31
CA ASP A 287 33.15 5.45 -20.95
C ASP A 287 31.96 4.70 -20.33
N PHE A 288 32.19 3.89 -19.29
CA PHE A 288 31.16 3.01 -18.68
C PHE A 288 29.89 3.72 -18.17
N PRO A 289 29.95 4.96 -17.63
CA PRO A 289 28.76 5.66 -17.16
C PRO A 289 27.87 6.22 -18.27
N LEU A 290 28.38 6.24 -19.51
CA LEU A 290 27.71 6.88 -20.65
C LEU A 290 26.81 5.91 -21.41
N THR A 291 26.01 6.46 -22.32
CA THR A 291 25.08 5.68 -23.13
C THR A 291 25.85 4.82 -24.14
N PHE A 292 25.50 3.54 -24.19
CA PHE A 292 26.07 2.60 -25.14
C PHE A 292 25.28 2.59 -26.46
N HIS A 293 25.99 2.39 -27.56
CA HIS A 293 25.45 2.37 -28.93
C HIS A 293 26.05 1.23 -29.76
N VAL A 294 25.46 0.99 -30.95
CA VAL A 294 25.77 -0.17 -31.80
C VAL A 294 27.13 -0.08 -32.50
N HIS A 295 27.48 1.09 -33.03
CA HIS A 295 28.66 1.26 -33.87
C HIS A 295 29.92 1.60 -33.08
N CYS A 296 31.06 1.00 -33.42
CA CYS A 296 32.34 1.34 -32.80
C CYS A 296 32.93 2.59 -33.47
N TYR A 297 33.10 3.68 -32.71
CA TYR A 297 33.82 4.88 -33.14
C TYR A 297 35.23 4.93 -32.53
N LEU A 298 36.11 5.75 -33.11
CA LEU A 298 37.49 5.91 -32.60
C LEU A 298 37.56 6.49 -31.18
N THR A 299 36.51 7.17 -30.73
CA THR A 299 36.39 7.74 -29.38
C THR A 299 35.92 6.71 -28.35
N ASP A 300 35.47 5.53 -28.78
CA ASP A 300 34.93 4.52 -27.87
C ASP A 300 36.06 3.78 -27.16
N LEU A 301 36.09 3.92 -25.84
CA LEU A 301 37.12 3.32 -24.98
C LEU A 301 36.58 2.16 -24.16
N VAL A 302 35.27 1.95 -24.14
CA VAL A 302 34.65 0.81 -23.47
C VAL A 302 33.64 0.13 -24.38
N ARG A 303 33.44 -1.16 -24.14
CA ARG A 303 32.37 -1.92 -24.77
C ARG A 303 31.77 -2.91 -23.79
N ARG A 304 30.52 -3.29 -24.00
CA ARG A 304 29.84 -4.32 -23.21
C ARG A 304 29.08 -5.29 -24.08
N ARG A 305 28.98 -6.54 -23.64
CA ARG A 305 28.24 -7.62 -24.32
C ARG A 305 27.28 -8.28 -23.35
N ARG A 306 26.03 -8.43 -23.75
CA ARG A 306 25.01 -9.09 -22.94
C ARG A 306 25.03 -10.59 -23.22
N TRP A 307 25.20 -11.38 -22.16
CA TRP A 307 25.02 -12.82 -22.18
C TRP A 307 23.63 -13.14 -21.64
N LYS A 308 23.00 -14.15 -22.23
CA LYS A 308 21.71 -14.68 -21.78
C LYS A 308 21.77 -16.19 -21.54
N ARG A 309 21.01 -16.64 -20.55
CA ARG A 309 20.78 -18.05 -20.25
C ARG A 309 19.35 -18.28 -19.83
N ARG A 310 18.78 -19.43 -20.16
CA ARG A 310 17.42 -19.80 -19.79
C ARG A 310 17.41 -20.80 -18.65
N ARG A 311 16.54 -20.56 -17.68
CA ARG A 311 16.16 -21.53 -16.65
C ARG A 311 14.66 -21.74 -16.64
N ARG A 312 14.24 -22.94 -16.28
CA ARG A 312 12.85 -23.32 -16.10
C ARG A 312 12.63 -23.74 -14.66
N VAL A 313 11.51 -23.32 -14.07
CA VAL A 313 10.97 -23.93 -12.85
C VAL A 313 9.87 -24.90 -13.25
N SER A 314 9.85 -26.06 -12.59
CA SER A 314 8.75 -27.02 -12.67
C SER A 314 8.16 -27.19 -11.28
N THR A 315 6.90 -26.81 -11.12
CA THR A 315 6.20 -26.82 -9.84
C THR A 315 4.77 -27.32 -10.01
N THR A 316 4.00 -27.27 -8.93
CA THR A 316 2.56 -27.46 -8.97
C THR A 316 1.89 -26.40 -8.11
N GLY A 317 0.63 -26.09 -8.39
CA GLY A 317 -0.12 -25.11 -7.61
C GLY A 317 -1.61 -25.13 -7.94
N PRO A 318 -2.43 -24.37 -7.20
CA PRO A 318 -3.87 -24.23 -7.46
C PRO A 318 -4.17 -23.28 -8.63
N TRP A 319 -3.41 -23.43 -9.71
CA TRP A 319 -3.41 -22.56 -10.87
C TRP A 319 -3.54 -23.41 -12.12
N MET A 320 -4.62 -23.20 -12.86
CA MET A 320 -4.85 -23.92 -14.12
C MET A 320 -4.48 -23.03 -15.30
N GLN A 321 -3.58 -23.50 -16.15
CA GLN A 321 -3.19 -22.76 -17.35
C GLN A 321 -4.38 -22.63 -18.32
N LEU A 322 -4.60 -21.43 -18.83
CA LEU A 322 -5.69 -21.13 -19.75
C LEU A 322 -5.17 -20.89 -21.17
N GLY A 323 -5.69 -21.66 -22.12
CA GLY A 323 -5.40 -21.45 -23.54
C GLY A 323 -3.91 -21.49 -23.89
N ARG A 324 -3.58 -20.95 -25.07
CA ARG A 324 -2.20 -20.89 -25.60
C ARG A 324 -1.77 -19.48 -25.99
N THR A 325 -2.64 -18.49 -25.82
CA THR A 325 -2.37 -17.11 -26.23
C THR A 325 -1.47 -16.45 -25.18
N PRO A 326 -0.24 -16.06 -25.53
CA PRO A 326 0.66 -15.45 -24.58
C PRO A 326 0.29 -13.98 -24.33
N LEU A 327 0.17 -13.60 -23.06
CA LEU A 327 -0.20 -12.25 -22.63
C LEU A 327 0.94 -11.59 -21.85
N VAL A 328 1.10 -10.28 -22.00
CA VAL A 328 2.03 -9.47 -21.19
C VAL A 328 1.32 -8.75 -20.04
N HIS A 329 -0.01 -8.65 -20.11
CA HIS A 329 -0.84 -8.04 -19.08
C HIS A 329 -2.23 -8.66 -19.05
N VAL A 330 -2.83 -8.70 -17.85
CA VAL A 330 -4.21 -9.13 -17.61
C VAL A 330 -4.82 -8.21 -16.56
N ASP A 331 -6.08 -7.85 -16.77
CA ASP A 331 -6.89 -7.11 -15.81
C ASP A 331 -8.28 -7.75 -15.68
N VAL A 332 -8.77 -7.85 -14.45
CA VAL A 332 -10.02 -8.54 -14.11
C VAL A 332 -10.98 -7.51 -13.54
N ALA A 333 -12.18 -7.42 -14.12
CA ALA A 333 -13.15 -6.43 -13.68
C ALA A 333 -13.50 -6.58 -12.19
N SER A 334 -13.44 -5.47 -11.46
CA SER A 334 -13.80 -5.40 -10.04
C SER A 334 -15.30 -5.55 -9.78
N ARG A 335 -16.12 -5.47 -10.83
CA ARG A 335 -17.57 -5.66 -10.78
C ARG A 335 -18.02 -6.61 -11.87
N ARG A 336 -19.13 -7.30 -11.61
CA ARG A 336 -19.83 -8.10 -12.62
C ARG A 336 -20.56 -7.17 -13.59
N SER A 337 -20.61 -7.60 -14.85
CA SER A 337 -21.51 -7.09 -15.87
C SER A 337 -22.98 -7.36 -15.49
N SER A 338 -23.92 -6.70 -16.17
CA SER A 338 -25.36 -6.90 -15.96
C SER A 338 -25.84 -8.33 -16.23
N ASP A 339 -25.13 -9.06 -17.08
CA ASP A 339 -25.37 -10.48 -17.37
C ASP A 339 -24.74 -11.43 -16.34
N GLY A 340 -24.12 -10.89 -15.28
CA GLY A 340 -23.44 -11.66 -14.24
C GLY A 340 -22.02 -12.12 -14.59
N SER A 341 -21.57 -11.89 -15.84
CA SER A 341 -20.22 -12.21 -16.29
C SER A 341 -19.18 -11.22 -15.75
N ILE A 342 -17.92 -11.61 -15.78
CA ILE A 342 -16.79 -10.82 -15.30
C ILE A 342 -15.87 -10.56 -16.49
N PRO A 343 -15.86 -9.36 -17.07
CA PRO A 343 -14.95 -9.04 -18.16
C PRO A 343 -13.49 -9.23 -17.72
N VAL A 344 -12.72 -9.94 -18.54
CA VAL A 344 -11.27 -10.07 -18.36
C VAL A 344 -10.58 -9.53 -19.60
N TRP A 345 -9.76 -8.51 -19.40
CA TRP A 345 -9.00 -7.86 -20.46
C TRP A 345 -7.55 -8.33 -20.42
N GLY A 346 -6.91 -8.38 -21.58
CA GLY A 346 -5.50 -8.72 -21.69
C GLY A 346 -4.82 -8.02 -22.84
N VAL A 347 -3.50 -7.96 -22.78
CA VAL A 347 -2.65 -7.49 -23.88
C VAL A 347 -1.73 -8.63 -24.28
N SER A 348 -1.73 -9.00 -25.57
CA SER A 348 -0.87 -10.05 -26.08
C SER A 348 0.60 -9.59 -26.21
N VAL A 349 1.51 -10.53 -26.43
CA VAL A 349 2.92 -10.20 -26.78
C VAL A 349 3.08 -9.42 -28.09
N SER A 350 2.07 -9.46 -28.98
CA SER A 350 2.02 -8.65 -30.22
C SER A 350 1.44 -7.25 -30.00
N GLY A 351 0.95 -6.94 -28.78
CA GLY A 351 0.32 -5.66 -28.45
C GLY A 351 -1.18 -5.61 -28.77
N GLU A 352 -1.80 -6.72 -29.13
CA GLU A 352 -3.25 -6.78 -29.38
C GLU A 352 -4.02 -6.77 -28.06
N VAL A 353 -5.12 -6.01 -28.04
CA VAL A 353 -6.05 -5.96 -26.91
C VAL A 353 -7.06 -7.08 -27.07
N LEU A 354 -7.17 -7.92 -26.03
CA LEU A 354 -8.03 -9.10 -26.00
C LEU A 354 -9.05 -8.96 -24.88
N LEU A 355 -10.29 -9.34 -25.16
CA LEU A 355 -11.37 -9.40 -24.18
C LEU A 355 -11.89 -10.83 -24.11
N ARG A 356 -11.95 -11.39 -22.90
CA ARG A 356 -12.65 -12.62 -22.61
C ARG A 356 -13.98 -12.32 -21.94
N THR A 357 -15.07 -12.70 -22.60
CA THR A 357 -16.44 -12.58 -22.10
C THR A 357 -16.92 -13.90 -21.48
N GLY A 358 -18.00 -13.84 -20.69
CA GLY A 358 -18.62 -15.04 -20.12
C GLY A 358 -17.86 -15.69 -18.96
N VAL A 359 -16.83 -15.03 -18.41
CA VAL A 359 -16.12 -15.53 -17.23
C VAL A 359 -17.04 -15.44 -16.01
N THR A 360 -17.11 -16.51 -15.24
CA THR A 360 -17.84 -16.57 -13.96
C THR A 360 -16.90 -17.06 -12.86
N PRO A 361 -17.27 -16.93 -11.57
CA PRO A 361 -16.47 -17.48 -10.47
C PRO A 361 -16.21 -18.99 -10.53
N THR A 362 -17.02 -19.73 -11.30
CA THR A 362 -16.92 -21.18 -11.44
C THR A 362 -16.19 -21.61 -12.72
N CYS A 363 -15.71 -20.66 -13.53
CA CYS A 363 -15.10 -20.90 -14.85
C CYS A 363 -13.58 -20.96 -14.83
#